data_AF-A0A4S2IWZ8-F1
#
_entry.id   AF-A0A4S2IWZ8-F1
#
_cell.length_a   1.000
_cell.length_b   1.000
_cell.length_c   1.000
_cell.angle_alpha   90.00
_cell.angle_beta   90.00
_cell.angle_gamma   90.00
#
_symmetry.space_group_name_H-M   'P 1'
#
loop_
_entity.id
_entity.type
_entity.pdbx_description
1 polymer ?
#
loop_
_entity_poly.entity_id
_entity_poly.type
_entity_poly.pdbx_seq_one_letter_code
_entity_poly.pdbx_strand_id
1 'polypeptide(L)'
;MYISDSFAGFRVIYVLVDPRDNTQRYLGQIPLPTQPSLAQAVLKKRPTAHAVAAWVRGLEEAGYTPAVEVVRDRVPTAQVKRVLQEELTERLAAGTPLLNEHGAAKGRKLRQERLMAQRVADEAAAWGDMASSLRSRLGGPLPPGSTTALRVPEPVRLHIPLLPDTDREALAFSERWRTREHVEHLEAPLTHAANALFYELQKLHSYGDKGPRREMSARICSIALRRRRADLDHLEQMIGLVPWCMYAAAPWYRMAQAGGLVETPAQFTRWLGDTPAALALQLLAGEERQLCLMLRHCHDDRRMRPETCLLAVAAAHLGLDIPAPLQDQVRYLLADLLPHPMLTQPMADLLLRLDPQALRALAPDVAPETDKRLGLAAGTTARVLVDLAAHRAFSGNRQVRQAAWRASGSAPTVDVPDFSGWSGPAVPTMRAVSANLVHAGVLAAPEGKSAAEYVAGVQRLLAPDYDSRAARWLTDEPAVGREGLAGRPY
;
A
#
# COMPACT_ATOMS: atom_id res chain seq x y z
N MET A 1 -41.25 68.37 5.40
CA MET A 1 -40.01 67.65 5.09
C MET A 1 -40.08 66.30 5.82
N TYR A 2 -40.66 65.29 5.16
CA TYR A 2 -40.71 63.91 5.65
C TYR A 2 -39.93 63.09 4.63
N ILE A 3 -38.72 62.68 5.00
CA ILE A 3 -37.97 61.68 4.24
C ILE A 3 -38.41 60.33 4.79
N SER A 4 -39.41 59.72 4.15
CA SER A 4 -39.69 58.29 4.32
C SER A 4 -38.71 57.53 3.44
N ASP A 5 -37.47 57.38 3.91
CA ASP A 5 -36.47 56.59 3.18
C ASP A 5 -36.79 55.10 3.28
N SER A 6 -36.79 54.48 2.11
CA SER A 6 -37.29 53.15 1.82
C SER A 6 -36.46 52.05 2.49
N PHE A 7 -37.01 51.38 3.50
CA PHE A 7 -36.54 50.06 3.93
C PHE A 7 -36.77 48.96 2.85
N ALA A 8 -37.36 49.30 1.70
CA ALA A 8 -37.73 48.39 0.61
C ALA A 8 -36.53 47.69 -0.09
N GLY A 9 -35.30 48.05 0.25
CA GLY A 9 -34.09 47.56 -0.43
C GLY A 9 -33.29 46.48 0.30
N PHE A 10 -33.51 46.22 1.59
CA PHE A 10 -32.58 45.41 2.41
C PHE A 10 -33.20 44.16 3.03
N ARG A 11 -32.38 43.13 3.26
CA ARG A 11 -32.76 41.88 3.92
C ARG A 11 -31.76 41.48 5.01
N VAL A 12 -32.25 40.70 5.96
CA VAL A 12 -31.43 40.02 6.97
C VAL A 12 -31.20 38.58 6.53
N ILE A 13 -29.95 38.14 6.59
CA ILE A 13 -29.60 36.73 6.51
C ILE A 13 -29.49 36.21 7.94
N TYR A 14 -30.26 35.17 8.26
CA TYR A 14 -30.35 34.60 9.59
C TYR A 14 -30.03 33.11 9.57
N VAL A 15 -29.71 32.56 10.73
CA VAL A 15 -29.58 31.12 10.95
C VAL A 15 -30.55 30.67 12.04
N LEU A 16 -31.14 29.49 11.85
CA LEU A 16 -31.89 28.78 12.89
C LEU A 16 -30.95 27.83 13.61
N VAL A 17 -30.93 27.93 14.94
CA VAL A 17 -30.09 27.14 15.83
C VAL A 17 -30.98 26.21 16.65
N ASP A 18 -30.58 24.94 16.73
CA ASP A 18 -31.22 23.95 17.58
C ASP A 18 -30.83 24.23 19.05
N PRO A 19 -31.79 24.56 19.94
CA PRO A 19 -31.47 24.98 21.29
C PRO A 19 -30.97 23.82 22.17
N ARG A 20 -31.09 22.57 21.73
CA ARG A 20 -30.69 21.39 22.50
C ARG A 20 -29.18 21.15 22.46
N ASP A 21 -28.56 21.42 21.32
CA ASP A 21 -27.14 21.14 21.04
C ASP A 21 -26.39 22.36 20.49
N ASN A 22 -27.06 23.52 20.41
CA ASN A 22 -26.57 24.77 19.84
C ASN A 22 -26.07 24.65 18.39
N THR A 23 -26.57 23.68 17.64
CA THR A 23 -26.16 23.45 16.24
C THR A 23 -26.95 24.32 15.27
N GLN A 24 -26.25 24.93 14.32
CA GLN A 24 -26.88 25.67 13.21
C GLN A 24 -27.50 24.69 12.21
N ARG A 25 -28.81 24.82 11.95
CA ARG A 25 -29.59 23.86 11.15
C ARG A 25 -30.18 24.44 9.87
N TYR A 26 -30.36 25.76 9.75
CA TYR A 26 -30.94 26.33 8.54
C TYR A 26 -30.50 27.77 8.33
N LEU A 27 -30.14 28.14 7.10
CA LEU A 27 -29.77 29.51 6.76
C LEU A 27 -30.84 30.13 5.86
N GLY A 28 -31.44 31.22 6.31
CA GLY A 28 -32.58 31.86 5.66
C GLY A 28 -32.36 33.34 5.41
N GLN A 29 -33.32 33.93 4.69
CA GLN A 29 -33.39 35.37 4.51
C GLN A 29 -34.81 35.88 4.78
N ILE A 30 -34.91 37.10 5.31
CA ILE A 30 -36.18 37.79 5.52
C ILE A 30 -35.99 39.29 5.23
N PRO A 31 -37.00 39.99 4.68
CA PRO A 31 -36.96 41.46 4.65
C PRO A 31 -36.67 42.03 6.04
N LEU A 32 -35.95 43.14 6.12
CA LEU A 32 -35.65 43.80 7.38
C LEU A 32 -36.98 44.13 8.11
N PRO A 33 -37.26 43.55 9.28
CA PRO A 33 -38.53 43.77 9.96
C PRO A 33 -38.54 45.16 10.62
N THR A 34 -39.58 45.95 10.36
CA THR A 34 -39.81 47.25 11.00
C THR A 34 -40.42 47.10 12.40
N GLN A 35 -41.41 46.21 12.53
CA GLN A 35 -41.95 45.56 13.75
C GLN A 35 -42.70 44.31 13.26
N PRO A 36 -42.70 43.12 13.92
CA PRO A 36 -42.14 42.72 15.23
C PRO A 36 -40.63 42.38 15.22
N SER A 37 -40.10 41.84 16.33
CA SER A 37 -38.69 41.40 16.44
C SER A 37 -38.33 40.35 15.38
N LEU A 38 -37.04 40.25 15.00
CA LEU A 38 -36.57 39.31 13.97
C LEU A 38 -36.99 37.86 14.25
N ALA A 39 -36.80 37.39 15.49
CA ALA A 39 -37.19 36.04 15.89
C ALA A 39 -38.69 35.81 15.67
N GLN A 40 -39.54 36.76 16.08
CA GLN A 40 -40.99 36.67 15.85
C GLN A 40 -41.33 36.70 14.35
N ALA A 41 -40.65 37.53 13.56
CA ALA A 41 -40.88 37.62 12.12
C ALA A 41 -40.48 36.34 11.38
N VAL A 42 -39.40 35.69 11.80
CA VAL A 42 -38.90 34.42 11.25
C VAL A 42 -39.80 33.26 11.66
N LEU A 43 -40.15 33.13 12.94
CA LEU A 43 -40.97 32.02 13.45
C LEU A 43 -42.43 32.09 12.98
N LYS A 44 -42.97 33.29 12.72
CA LYS A 44 -44.31 33.46 12.15
C LYS A 44 -44.38 32.99 10.69
N LYS A 45 -43.26 33.03 9.96
CA LYS A 45 -43.17 32.46 8.62
C LYS A 45 -42.98 30.95 8.73
N ARG A 46 -44.04 30.18 8.45
CA ARG A 46 -43.93 28.72 8.35
C ARG A 46 -42.83 28.34 7.33
N PRO A 47 -41.89 27.46 7.68
CA PRO A 47 -40.85 27.03 6.74
C PRO A 47 -41.49 26.37 5.51
N THR A 48 -41.10 26.79 4.31
CA THR A 48 -41.60 26.21 3.05
C THR A 48 -40.89 24.91 2.67
N ALA A 49 -39.68 24.68 3.19
CA ALA A 49 -38.93 23.46 2.95
C ALA A 49 -39.38 22.35 3.92
N HIS A 50 -39.76 21.19 3.37
CA HIS A 50 -40.30 20.05 4.13
C HIS A 50 -39.36 19.59 5.28
N ALA A 51 -38.05 19.54 5.04
CA ALA A 51 -37.07 19.12 6.04
C ALA A 51 -36.99 20.08 7.25
N VAL A 52 -37.08 21.39 6.99
CA VAL A 52 -37.08 22.42 8.06
C VAL A 52 -38.39 22.37 8.83
N ALA A 53 -39.52 22.24 8.14
CA ALA A 53 -40.83 22.14 8.78
C ALA A 53 -40.95 20.89 9.69
N ALA A 54 -40.44 19.73 9.23
CA ALA A 54 -40.41 18.51 10.03
C ALA A 54 -39.51 18.65 11.27
N TRP A 55 -38.32 19.24 11.13
CA TRP A 55 -37.41 19.50 12.25
C TRP A 55 -38.01 20.48 13.27
N VAL A 56 -38.60 21.60 12.82
CA VAL A 56 -39.26 22.58 13.70
C VAL A 56 -40.42 21.94 14.47
N ARG A 57 -41.25 21.11 13.80
CA ARG A 57 -42.32 20.38 14.48
C ARG A 57 -41.79 19.44 15.57
N GLY A 58 -40.71 18.70 15.27
CA GLY A 58 -40.08 17.82 16.26
C GLY A 58 -39.48 18.57 17.45
N LEU A 59 -39.04 19.83 17.27
CA LEU A 59 -38.63 20.70 18.37
C LEU A 59 -39.83 21.15 19.21
N GLU A 60 -40.91 21.58 18.55
CA GLU A 60 -42.15 22.02 19.22
C GLU A 60 -42.77 20.88 20.05
N GLU A 61 -42.82 19.66 19.51
CA GLU A 61 -43.27 18.46 20.22
C GLU A 61 -42.42 18.15 21.46
N ALA A 62 -41.13 18.50 21.42
CA ALA A 62 -40.21 18.37 22.54
C ALA A 62 -40.22 19.58 23.50
N GLY A 63 -41.11 20.57 23.28
CA GLY A 63 -41.22 21.77 24.11
C GLY A 63 -40.16 22.86 23.84
N TYR A 64 -39.47 22.79 22.70
CA TYR A 64 -38.43 23.75 22.32
C TYR A 64 -38.83 24.60 21.10
N THR A 65 -38.26 25.80 21.02
CA THR A 65 -38.35 26.68 19.84
C THR A 65 -36.95 26.97 19.29
N PRO A 66 -36.73 26.93 17.96
CA PRO A 66 -35.44 27.29 17.38
C PRO A 66 -35.00 28.70 17.79
N ALA A 67 -33.73 28.85 18.13
CA ALA A 67 -33.14 30.18 18.29
C ALA A 67 -32.84 30.79 16.91
N VAL A 68 -33.01 32.11 16.79
CA VAL A 68 -32.79 32.86 15.55
C VAL A 68 -31.61 33.78 15.75
N GLU A 69 -30.53 33.57 15.00
CA GLU A 69 -29.33 34.41 15.05
C GLU A 69 -29.13 35.16 13.73
N VAL A 70 -28.66 36.40 13.83
CA VAL A 70 -28.31 37.22 12.66
C VAL A 70 -26.93 36.81 12.16
N VAL A 71 -26.85 36.42 10.89
CA VAL A 71 -25.58 36.14 10.21
C VAL A 71 -25.06 37.39 9.51
N ARG A 72 -25.92 38.07 8.75
CA ARG A 72 -25.65 39.37 8.12
C ARG A 72 -26.87 40.25 8.24
N ASP A 73 -26.66 41.48 8.69
CA ASP A 73 -27.70 42.52 8.72
C ASP A 73 -27.63 43.41 7.47
N ARG A 74 -28.76 44.00 7.07
CA ARG A 74 -28.89 44.99 6.00
C ARG A 74 -28.20 44.62 4.67
N VAL A 75 -28.40 43.41 4.18
CA VAL A 75 -27.90 42.97 2.87
C VAL A 75 -28.78 43.55 1.75
N PRO A 76 -28.22 44.26 0.76
CA PRO A 76 -29.00 44.79 -0.36
C PRO A 76 -29.69 43.67 -1.14
N THR A 77 -30.99 43.81 -1.44
CA THR A 77 -31.84 42.77 -2.05
C THR A 77 -31.24 42.18 -3.32
N ALA A 78 -30.59 43.01 -4.15
CA ALA A 78 -29.89 42.56 -5.37
C ALA A 78 -28.73 41.58 -5.08
N GLN A 79 -28.11 41.67 -3.90
CA GLN A 79 -26.95 40.87 -3.51
C GLN A 79 -27.33 39.67 -2.62
N VAL A 80 -28.54 39.64 -2.04
CA VAL A 80 -28.90 38.63 -1.02
C VAL A 80 -28.75 37.20 -1.52
N LYS A 81 -29.12 36.92 -2.77
CA LYS A 81 -28.95 35.56 -3.34
C LYS A 81 -27.48 35.15 -3.37
N ARG A 82 -26.57 36.07 -3.74
CA ARG A 82 -25.12 35.81 -3.79
C ARG A 82 -24.57 35.61 -2.38
N VAL A 83 -24.84 36.54 -1.46
CA VAL A 83 -24.34 36.48 -0.07
C VAL A 83 -24.89 35.26 0.66
N LEU A 84 -26.18 34.93 0.50
CA LEU A 84 -26.77 33.72 1.06
C LEU A 84 -26.07 32.45 0.56
N GLN A 85 -25.73 32.42 -0.74
CA GLN A 85 -25.02 31.30 -1.35
C GLN A 85 -23.57 31.18 -0.85
N GLU A 86 -22.88 32.29 -0.64
CA GLU A 86 -21.53 32.36 -0.06
C GLU A 86 -21.55 31.81 1.37
N GLU A 87 -22.44 32.33 2.23
CA GLU A 87 -22.61 31.92 3.63
C GLU A 87 -23.03 30.43 3.77
N LEU A 88 -23.88 29.94 2.86
CA LEU A 88 -24.22 28.52 2.76
C LEU A 88 -23.00 27.68 2.37
N THR A 89 -22.21 28.13 1.39
CA THR A 89 -21.04 27.41 0.91
C THR A 89 -19.97 27.31 1.99
N GLU A 90 -19.69 28.39 2.70
CA GLU A 90 -18.69 28.45 3.78
C GLU A 90 -19.04 27.53 4.94
N ARG A 91 -20.29 27.58 5.44
CA ARG A 91 -20.74 26.71 6.54
C ARG A 91 -20.77 25.24 6.18
N LEU A 92 -21.24 24.92 4.97
CA LEU A 92 -21.20 23.53 4.49
C LEU A 92 -19.76 23.03 4.33
N ALA A 93 -18.85 23.88 3.82
CA ALA A 93 -17.43 23.54 3.76
C ALA A 93 -16.81 23.36 5.15
N ALA A 94 -17.30 24.07 6.18
CA ALA A 94 -16.94 23.90 7.58
C ALA A 94 -17.61 22.68 8.26
N GLY A 95 -18.50 21.97 7.57
CA GLY A 95 -19.15 20.74 8.08
C GLY A 95 -20.46 20.96 8.83
N THR A 96 -21.01 22.18 8.85
CA THR A 96 -22.29 22.48 9.51
C THR A 96 -23.45 21.72 8.83
N PRO A 97 -24.31 21.00 9.59
CA PRO A 97 -25.37 20.16 9.03
C PRO A 97 -26.63 20.97 8.70
N LEU A 98 -26.62 21.70 7.58
CA LEU A 98 -27.72 22.58 7.19
C LEU A 98 -28.84 21.84 6.42
N LEU A 99 -30.09 22.08 6.77
CA LEU A 99 -31.26 21.44 6.18
C LEU A 99 -31.61 21.96 4.77
N ASN A 100 -31.02 23.09 4.34
CA ASN A 100 -31.18 23.65 3.00
C ASN A 100 -29.97 23.43 2.08
N GLU A 101 -29.22 22.34 2.32
CA GLU A 101 -28.07 21.90 1.52
C GLU A 101 -28.30 21.87 0.01
N HIS A 102 -29.53 21.59 -0.44
CA HIS A 102 -29.88 21.40 -1.86
C HIS A 102 -29.44 22.56 -2.77
N GLY A 103 -29.32 23.78 -2.25
CA GLY A 103 -28.86 24.96 -3.01
C GLY A 103 -27.34 25.09 -3.22
N ALA A 104 -26.50 24.29 -2.54
CA ALA A 104 -25.05 24.56 -2.45
C ALA A 104 -24.16 23.34 -2.78
N ALA A 105 -24.27 22.83 -4.02
CA ALA A 105 -23.43 21.74 -4.53
C ALA A 105 -21.91 21.99 -4.37
N LYS A 106 -21.48 23.25 -4.51
CA LYS A 106 -20.08 23.65 -4.31
C LYS A 106 -19.59 23.42 -2.87
N GLY A 107 -20.43 23.72 -1.87
CA GLY A 107 -20.09 23.49 -0.45
C GLY A 107 -19.95 22.00 -0.11
N ARG A 108 -20.84 21.15 -0.65
CA ARG A 108 -20.71 19.70 -0.51
C ARG A 108 -19.44 19.15 -1.15
N LYS A 109 -19.12 19.62 -2.36
CA LYS A 109 -17.88 19.25 -3.07
C LYS A 109 -16.65 19.64 -2.25
N LEU A 110 -16.57 20.87 -1.74
CA LEU A 110 -15.47 21.33 -0.89
C LEU A 110 -15.36 20.53 0.42
N ARG A 111 -16.48 20.20 1.07
CA ARG A 111 -16.48 19.34 2.25
C ARG A 111 -15.95 17.94 1.92
N GLN A 112 -16.39 17.35 0.81
CA GLN A 112 -15.91 16.05 0.35
C GLN A 112 -14.42 16.09 0.04
N GLU A 113 -13.94 17.13 -0.65
CA GLU A 113 -12.51 17.34 -0.93
C GLU A 113 -11.69 17.46 0.36
N ARG A 114 -12.16 18.21 1.35
CA ARG A 114 -11.51 18.31 2.68
C ARG A 114 -11.48 16.98 3.41
N LEU A 115 -12.59 16.23 3.41
CA LEU A 115 -12.65 14.91 4.05
C LEU A 115 -11.72 13.92 3.34
N MET A 116 -11.62 13.96 2.01
CA MET A 116 -10.68 13.13 1.27
C MET A 116 -9.23 13.54 1.54
N ALA A 117 -8.93 14.84 1.55
CA ALA A 117 -7.60 15.35 1.90
C ALA A 117 -7.19 14.97 3.33
N GLN A 118 -8.13 15.07 4.28
CA GLN A 118 -7.90 14.64 5.66
C GLN A 118 -7.63 13.14 5.73
N ARG A 119 -8.42 12.30 5.04
CA ARG A 119 -8.16 10.85 4.99
C ARG A 119 -6.78 10.51 4.42
N VAL A 120 -6.37 11.19 3.35
CA VAL A 120 -5.03 11.02 2.78
C VAL A 120 -3.95 11.45 3.76
N ALA A 121 -4.15 12.57 4.48
CA ALA A 121 -3.23 13.03 5.50
C ALA A 121 -3.15 12.06 6.70
N ASP A 122 -4.28 11.54 7.16
CA ASP A 122 -4.36 10.55 8.25
C ASP A 122 -3.69 9.23 7.85
N GLU A 123 -3.90 8.78 6.60
CA GLU A 123 -3.24 7.59 6.05
C GLU A 123 -1.72 7.79 5.95
N ALA A 124 -1.27 8.96 5.48
CA ALA A 124 0.15 9.29 5.42
C ALA A 124 0.77 9.36 6.82
N ALA A 125 0.11 10.01 7.79
CA ALA A 125 0.57 10.03 9.17
C ALA A 125 0.71 8.61 9.75
N ALA A 126 -0.30 7.76 9.54
CA ALA A 126 -0.29 6.37 9.98
C ALA A 126 0.87 5.57 9.36
N TRP A 127 1.14 5.75 8.06
CA TRP A 127 2.28 5.12 7.40
C TRP A 127 3.61 5.63 7.98
N GLY A 128 3.74 6.93 8.24
CA GLY A 128 4.94 7.54 8.81
C GLY A 128 5.24 7.02 10.23
N ASP A 129 4.21 6.90 11.05
CA ASP A 129 4.31 6.36 12.42
C ASP A 129 4.75 4.89 12.40
N MET A 130 4.13 4.07 11.53
CA MET A 130 4.50 2.67 11.39
C MET A 130 5.89 2.50 10.80
N ALA A 131 6.28 3.30 9.80
CA ALA A 131 7.62 3.25 9.23
C ALA A 131 8.69 3.55 10.27
N SER A 132 8.48 4.58 11.09
CA SER A 132 9.40 4.97 12.16
C SER A 132 9.46 3.92 13.27
N SER A 133 8.30 3.37 13.66
CA SER A 133 8.20 2.32 14.69
C SER A 133 8.88 1.03 14.26
N LEU A 134 8.66 0.58 13.02
CA LEU A 134 9.31 -0.62 12.49
C LEU A 134 10.81 -0.41 12.31
N ARG A 135 11.24 0.76 11.82
CA ARG A 135 12.67 1.04 11.65
C ARG A 135 13.42 1.04 12.99
N SER A 136 12.82 1.60 14.05
CA SER A 136 13.46 1.62 15.37
C SER A 136 13.57 0.23 15.99
N ARG A 137 12.66 -0.70 15.68
CA ARG A 137 12.65 -2.08 16.18
C ARG A 137 13.51 -3.04 15.34
N LEU A 138 13.53 -2.87 14.02
CA LEU A 138 14.15 -3.81 13.08
C LEU A 138 15.46 -3.29 12.45
N GLY A 139 15.78 -2.01 12.61
CA GLY A 139 16.98 -1.40 12.01
C GLY A 139 16.88 -1.09 10.52
N GLY A 140 15.79 -1.47 9.84
CA GLY A 140 15.55 -1.18 8.42
C GLY A 140 15.54 -2.44 7.54
N PRO A 141 15.86 -2.32 6.25
CA PRO A 141 15.95 -3.46 5.34
C PRO A 141 16.99 -4.49 5.78
N LEU A 142 16.71 -5.76 5.50
CA LEU A 142 17.72 -6.82 5.63
C LEU A 142 18.95 -6.40 4.81
N PRO A 143 20.17 -6.33 5.38
CA PRO A 143 21.34 -5.92 4.63
C PRO A 143 21.72 -6.96 3.57
N PRO A 144 22.36 -6.57 2.45
CA PRO A 144 22.92 -7.54 1.53
C PRO A 144 24.03 -8.32 2.26
N GLY A 145 24.00 -9.66 2.18
CA GLY A 145 24.93 -10.51 2.94
C GLY A 145 26.37 -10.41 2.46
N SER A 146 26.56 -10.03 1.20
CA SER A 146 27.84 -9.56 0.69
C SER A 146 27.60 -8.46 -0.34
N THR A 147 28.54 -7.52 -0.42
CA THR A 147 28.65 -6.60 -1.56
C THR A 147 29.49 -7.20 -2.70
N THR A 148 29.95 -8.45 -2.57
CA THR A 148 30.76 -9.10 -3.63
C THR A 148 29.98 -9.15 -4.94
N ALA A 149 30.65 -8.73 -5.99
CA ALA A 149 30.12 -8.50 -7.31
C ALA A 149 29.59 -9.78 -7.99
N LEU A 150 28.56 -9.65 -8.83
CA LEU A 150 28.21 -10.68 -9.80
C LEU A 150 29.15 -10.53 -11.01
N ARG A 151 29.96 -11.54 -11.33
CA ARG A 151 30.85 -11.48 -12.52
C ARG A 151 30.00 -11.44 -13.76
N VAL A 152 30.07 -10.34 -14.48
CA VAL A 152 29.42 -10.25 -15.78
C VAL A 152 30.27 -11.08 -16.76
N PRO A 153 29.68 -11.85 -17.69
CA PRO A 153 30.44 -12.69 -18.62
C PRO A 153 31.54 -11.91 -19.36
N GLU A 154 32.68 -12.56 -19.58
CA GLU A 154 33.85 -11.96 -20.26
C GLU A 154 33.50 -11.25 -21.59
N PRO A 155 32.61 -11.82 -22.46
CA PRO A 155 32.19 -11.11 -23.66
C PRO A 155 31.54 -9.75 -23.36
N VAL A 156 30.69 -9.63 -22.34
CA VAL A 156 30.11 -8.34 -21.95
C VAL A 156 31.18 -7.41 -21.38
N ARG A 157 32.04 -7.97 -20.51
CA ARG A 157 33.10 -7.26 -19.80
C ARG A 157 34.04 -6.53 -20.77
N LEU A 158 34.38 -7.18 -21.89
CA LEU A 158 35.20 -6.59 -22.96
C LEU A 158 34.49 -5.51 -23.76
N HIS A 159 33.16 -5.55 -23.84
CA HIS A 159 32.38 -4.59 -24.64
C HIS A 159 31.86 -3.40 -23.83
N ILE A 160 31.72 -3.51 -22.51
CA ILE A 160 31.24 -2.41 -21.64
C ILE A 160 32.05 -1.11 -21.83
N PRO A 161 33.40 -1.13 -21.86
CA PRO A 161 34.19 0.08 -22.07
C PRO A 161 33.99 0.74 -23.45
N LEU A 162 33.49 -0.02 -24.43
CA LEU A 162 33.24 0.42 -25.81
C LEU A 162 31.86 1.07 -25.98
N LEU A 163 31.02 1.03 -24.95
CA LEU A 163 29.67 1.58 -24.99
C LEU A 163 29.65 3.11 -25.04
N PRO A 164 28.73 3.72 -25.81
CA PRO A 164 28.49 5.15 -25.75
C PRO A 164 27.83 5.52 -24.42
N ASP A 165 28.21 6.67 -23.86
CA ASP A 165 27.63 7.20 -22.62
C ASP A 165 26.23 7.79 -22.86
N THR A 166 25.26 6.91 -23.08
CA THR A 166 23.92 7.31 -23.50
C THR A 166 22.85 6.73 -22.57
N ASP A 167 22.17 7.60 -21.82
CA ASP A 167 20.99 7.23 -21.05
C ASP A 167 19.80 6.95 -21.99
N ARG A 168 19.56 5.67 -22.31
CA ARG A 168 18.46 5.27 -23.23
C ARG A 168 17.10 5.75 -22.76
N GLU A 169 16.88 5.91 -21.45
CA GLU A 169 15.61 6.41 -20.96
C GLU A 169 15.47 7.94 -21.04
N ALA A 170 16.55 8.66 -21.37
CA ALA A 170 16.57 10.09 -21.68
C ALA A 170 16.44 10.39 -23.18
N LEU A 171 16.79 9.43 -24.05
CA LEU A 171 16.63 9.54 -25.50
C LEU A 171 15.15 9.66 -25.91
N ALA A 172 14.88 10.39 -26.99
CA ALA A 172 13.58 10.36 -27.66
C ALA A 172 13.32 8.97 -28.27
N PHE A 173 12.05 8.63 -28.54
CA PHE A 173 11.69 7.31 -29.10
C PHE A 173 12.45 6.99 -30.41
N SER A 174 12.59 7.97 -31.31
CA SER A 174 13.32 7.83 -32.58
C SER A 174 14.82 7.59 -32.39
N GLU A 175 15.43 8.18 -31.36
CA GLU A 175 16.85 8.01 -31.02
C GLU A 175 17.10 6.65 -30.35
N ARG A 176 16.18 6.22 -29.46
CA ARG A 176 16.20 4.85 -28.89
C ARG A 176 16.10 3.80 -29.98
N TRP A 177 15.30 4.05 -31.00
CA TRP A 177 15.11 3.15 -32.13
C TRP A 177 16.36 3.07 -33.02
N ARG A 178 17.02 4.21 -33.30
CA ARG A 178 18.28 4.23 -34.09
C ARG A 178 19.47 3.63 -33.37
N THR A 179 19.55 3.81 -32.05
CA THR A 179 20.60 3.21 -31.22
C THR A 179 20.32 1.74 -30.91
N ARG A 180 19.14 1.22 -31.27
CA ARG A 180 18.70 -0.13 -30.94
C ARG A 180 19.60 -1.21 -31.53
N GLU A 181 19.90 -1.16 -32.82
CA GLU A 181 20.78 -2.15 -33.45
C GLU A 181 22.18 -2.14 -32.83
N HIS A 182 22.77 -0.98 -32.55
CA HIS A 182 24.11 -0.93 -31.94
C HIS A 182 24.15 -1.47 -30.50
N VAL A 183 23.04 -1.41 -29.78
CA VAL A 183 22.95 -1.77 -28.36
C VAL A 183 22.38 -3.18 -28.15
N GLU A 184 21.57 -3.71 -29.06
CA GLU A 184 20.98 -5.07 -28.96
C GLU A 184 22.05 -6.17 -28.87
N HIS A 185 23.14 -6.04 -29.62
CA HIS A 185 24.27 -6.98 -29.57
C HIS A 185 24.99 -6.97 -28.20
N LEU A 186 24.93 -5.85 -27.50
CA LEU A 186 25.57 -5.60 -26.21
C LEU A 186 24.64 -5.96 -25.05
N GLU A 187 23.33 -5.78 -25.26
CA GLU A 187 22.27 -6.23 -24.36
C GLU A 187 22.09 -7.74 -24.38
N ALA A 188 22.44 -8.45 -25.45
CA ALA A 188 22.27 -9.91 -25.54
C ALA A 188 23.01 -10.67 -24.42
N PRO A 189 24.32 -10.46 -24.19
CA PRO A 189 25.00 -11.12 -23.09
C PRO A 189 24.71 -10.49 -21.70
N LEU A 190 24.28 -9.22 -21.62
CA LEU A 190 23.67 -8.66 -20.39
C LEU A 190 22.32 -9.30 -20.06
N THR A 191 21.54 -9.67 -21.08
CA THR A 191 20.29 -10.42 -20.94
C THR A 191 20.58 -11.82 -20.40
N HIS A 192 21.72 -12.43 -20.75
CA HIS A 192 22.15 -13.68 -20.12
C HIS A 192 22.50 -13.49 -18.64
N ALA A 193 23.22 -12.42 -18.26
CA ALA A 193 23.47 -12.08 -16.85
C ALA A 193 22.18 -11.80 -16.07
N ALA A 194 21.26 -11.02 -16.64
CA ALA A 194 19.94 -10.77 -16.07
C ALA A 194 19.11 -12.05 -15.96
N ASN A 195 19.21 -12.96 -16.95
CA ASN A 195 18.60 -14.27 -16.86
C ASN A 195 19.25 -15.09 -15.74
N ALA A 196 20.57 -15.12 -15.60
CA ALA A 196 21.25 -15.87 -14.54
C ALA A 196 20.83 -15.41 -13.14
N LEU A 197 20.83 -14.10 -12.92
CA LEU A 197 20.25 -13.48 -11.72
C LEU A 197 18.78 -13.88 -11.54
N PHE A 198 17.99 -13.83 -12.62
CA PHE A 198 16.59 -14.22 -12.58
C PHE A 198 16.40 -15.71 -12.28
N TYR A 199 17.29 -16.60 -12.72
CA TYR A 199 17.22 -18.03 -12.46
C TYR A 199 17.69 -18.40 -11.05
N GLU A 200 18.58 -17.63 -10.43
CA GLU A 200 18.80 -17.78 -8.98
C GLU A 200 17.57 -17.33 -8.20
N LEU A 201 16.93 -16.25 -8.64
CA LEU A 201 15.61 -15.89 -8.16
C LEU A 201 14.58 -16.98 -8.52
N GLN A 202 14.72 -17.79 -9.57
CA GLN A 202 13.76 -18.86 -9.88
C GLN A 202 13.69 -19.95 -8.81
N LYS A 203 14.69 -20.12 -7.92
CA LYS A 203 14.52 -20.95 -6.71
C LYS A 203 13.50 -20.36 -5.71
N LEU A 204 13.03 -19.14 -5.94
CA LEU A 204 11.94 -18.44 -5.24
C LEU A 204 10.62 -18.46 -6.05
N HIS A 205 10.59 -19.05 -7.26
CA HIS A 205 9.49 -18.89 -8.20
C HIS A 205 9.17 -20.16 -8.99
N SER A 206 7.89 -20.45 -9.20
CA SER A 206 7.43 -20.97 -10.49
C SER A 206 6.68 -19.85 -11.22
N TYR A 207 7.20 -19.32 -12.33
CA TYR A 207 6.46 -18.31 -13.12
C TYR A 207 6.40 -18.62 -14.60
N GLY A 208 5.20 -18.38 -15.16
CA GLY A 208 4.97 -18.07 -16.57
C GLY A 208 4.91 -16.56 -16.88
N ASP A 209 5.01 -15.68 -15.87
CA ASP A 209 4.97 -14.22 -16.05
C ASP A 209 6.36 -13.65 -16.36
N LYS A 210 6.42 -12.78 -17.37
CA LYS A 210 7.64 -12.18 -17.90
C LYS A 210 7.88 -10.76 -17.37
N GLY A 211 6.95 -10.15 -16.63
CA GLY A 211 7.02 -8.77 -16.15
C GLY A 211 8.25 -8.48 -15.28
N PRO A 212 8.40 -9.11 -14.09
CA PRO A 212 9.53 -8.88 -13.20
C PRO A 212 10.90 -9.19 -13.85
N ARG A 213 10.95 -10.22 -14.71
CA ARG A 213 12.16 -10.55 -15.50
C ARG A 213 12.56 -9.41 -16.43
N ARG A 214 11.59 -8.84 -17.15
CA ARG A 214 11.82 -7.71 -18.06
C ARG A 214 12.25 -6.46 -17.29
N GLU A 215 11.63 -6.18 -16.15
CA GLU A 215 11.99 -5.03 -15.33
C GLU A 215 13.43 -5.16 -14.82
N MET A 216 13.79 -6.29 -14.23
CA MET A 216 15.15 -6.52 -13.75
C MET A 216 16.17 -6.46 -14.89
N SER A 217 15.87 -7.06 -16.05
CA SER A 217 16.71 -6.95 -17.25
C SER A 217 16.88 -5.50 -17.69
N ALA A 218 15.82 -4.69 -17.69
CA ALA A 218 15.89 -3.28 -18.06
C ALA A 218 16.76 -2.48 -17.09
N ARG A 219 16.69 -2.76 -15.78
CA ARG A 219 17.53 -2.08 -14.76
C ARG A 219 19.01 -2.45 -14.92
N ILE A 220 19.31 -3.74 -15.06
CA ILE A 220 20.69 -4.22 -15.26
C ILE A 220 21.29 -3.62 -16.54
N CYS A 221 20.56 -3.70 -17.66
CA CYS A 221 21.00 -3.08 -18.91
C CYS A 221 21.18 -1.57 -18.75
N SER A 222 20.26 -0.86 -18.09
CA SER A 222 20.41 0.57 -17.88
C SER A 222 21.60 0.95 -17.00
N ILE A 223 21.95 0.15 -15.99
CA ILE A 223 23.12 0.38 -15.14
C ILE A 223 24.41 0.10 -15.92
N ALA A 224 24.45 -0.97 -16.71
CA ALA A 224 25.63 -1.35 -17.51
C ALA A 224 25.88 -0.45 -18.71
N LEU A 225 24.83 0.10 -19.33
CA LEU A 225 24.92 0.97 -20.51
C LEU A 225 25.19 2.45 -20.17
N ARG A 226 25.12 2.82 -18.89
CA ARG A 226 25.22 4.21 -18.44
C ARG A 226 26.59 4.45 -17.82
N ARG A 227 27.28 5.49 -18.32
CA ARG A 227 28.63 5.91 -17.95
C ARG A 227 29.71 4.86 -18.25
N ARG A 228 30.76 5.31 -18.94
CA ARG A 228 32.04 4.58 -19.06
C ARG A 228 32.60 4.28 -17.67
N ARG A 229 32.19 3.18 -17.05
CA ARG A 229 32.78 2.69 -15.82
C ARG A 229 33.93 1.77 -16.25
N ALA A 230 35.13 2.34 -16.32
CA ALA A 230 36.36 1.55 -16.43
C ALA A 230 36.56 0.66 -15.17
N ASP A 231 35.88 1.00 -14.08
CA ASP A 231 35.79 0.21 -12.86
C ASP A 231 34.68 -0.84 -13.00
N LEU A 232 35.06 -1.97 -13.58
CA LEU A 232 34.20 -3.13 -13.79
C LEU A 232 33.76 -3.75 -12.47
N ASP A 233 34.63 -3.79 -11.46
CA ASP A 233 34.31 -4.39 -10.17
C ASP A 233 33.17 -3.62 -9.49
N HIS A 234 33.21 -2.29 -9.51
CA HIS A 234 32.11 -1.47 -8.99
C HIS A 234 30.80 -1.65 -9.78
N LEU A 235 30.86 -1.82 -11.11
CA LEU A 235 29.67 -2.09 -11.92
C LEU A 235 29.03 -3.44 -11.58
N GLU A 236 29.85 -4.48 -11.43
CA GLU A 236 29.41 -5.82 -11.03
C GLU A 236 28.74 -5.81 -9.64
N GLN A 237 29.23 -4.97 -8.70
CA GLN A 237 28.61 -4.77 -7.39
C GLN A 237 27.23 -4.11 -7.51
N MET A 238 27.12 -3.05 -8.34
CA MET A 238 25.82 -2.38 -8.57
C MET A 238 24.79 -3.33 -9.20
N ILE A 239 25.20 -4.15 -10.17
CA ILE A 239 24.32 -5.14 -10.81
C ILE A 239 23.86 -6.20 -9.80
N GLY A 240 24.75 -6.71 -8.95
CA GLY A 240 24.42 -7.68 -7.91
C GLY A 240 23.41 -7.17 -6.88
N LEU A 241 23.34 -5.85 -6.65
CA LEU A 241 22.40 -5.23 -5.71
C LEU A 241 20.99 -5.01 -6.27
N VAL A 242 20.76 -5.17 -7.57
CA VAL A 242 19.45 -4.90 -8.19
C VAL A 242 18.30 -5.70 -7.54
N PRO A 243 18.39 -7.04 -7.37
CA PRO A 243 17.31 -7.79 -6.76
C PRO A 243 17.09 -7.41 -5.29
N TRP A 244 18.17 -7.18 -4.54
CA TRP A 244 18.10 -6.71 -3.16
C TRP A 244 17.36 -5.37 -3.04
N CYS A 245 17.67 -4.40 -3.91
CA CYS A 245 16.96 -3.12 -3.94
C CYS A 245 15.46 -3.30 -4.20
N MET A 246 15.10 -4.14 -5.18
CA MET A 246 13.72 -4.36 -5.60
C MET A 246 12.89 -5.11 -4.55
N TYR A 247 13.45 -6.09 -3.84
CA TYR A 247 12.65 -6.99 -2.98
C TYR A 247 12.85 -6.79 -1.48
N ALA A 248 14.03 -6.33 -1.03
CA ALA A 248 14.31 -6.08 0.39
C ALA A 248 14.24 -4.59 0.75
N ALA A 249 14.80 -3.69 -0.06
CA ALA A 249 14.81 -2.26 0.24
C ALA A 249 13.51 -1.54 -0.18
N ALA A 250 12.93 -1.88 -1.33
CA ALA A 250 11.72 -1.24 -1.86
C ALA A 250 10.52 -1.23 -0.88
N PRO A 251 10.18 -2.31 -0.14
CA PRO A 251 9.09 -2.27 0.83
C PRO A 251 9.25 -1.17 1.88
N TRP A 252 10.48 -0.97 2.36
CA TRP A 252 10.83 0.06 3.33
C TRP A 252 10.76 1.46 2.73
N TYR A 253 11.32 1.64 1.52
CA TYR A 253 11.27 2.92 0.81
C TYR A 253 9.82 3.35 0.58
N ARG A 254 8.98 2.43 0.09
CA ARG A 254 7.58 2.72 -0.20
C ARG A 254 6.75 3.00 1.04
N MET A 255 7.01 2.28 2.13
CA MET A 255 6.39 2.57 3.42
C MET A 255 6.76 3.97 3.93
N ALA A 256 8.05 4.33 3.88
CA ALA A 256 8.52 5.67 4.26
C ALA A 256 7.98 6.78 3.33
N GLN A 257 7.88 6.48 2.03
CA GLN A 257 7.35 7.40 1.02
C GLN A 257 5.84 7.61 1.19
N ALA A 258 5.08 6.55 1.45
CA ALA A 258 3.65 6.64 1.78
C ALA A 258 3.44 7.46 3.06
N GLY A 259 4.40 7.38 3.99
CA GLY A 259 4.43 8.17 5.22
C GLY A 259 4.85 9.63 5.07
N GLY A 260 5.21 10.09 3.86
CA GLY A 260 5.75 11.43 3.64
C GLY A 260 7.10 11.69 4.32
N LEU A 261 7.80 10.64 4.79
CA LEU A 261 9.10 10.77 5.46
C LEU A 261 10.24 10.98 4.45
N VAL A 262 10.06 10.49 3.23
CA VAL A 262 11.04 10.54 2.15
C VAL A 262 10.34 10.74 0.81
N GLU A 263 10.95 11.50 -0.08
CA GLU A 263 10.49 11.75 -1.45
C GLU A 263 11.47 11.20 -2.50
N THR A 264 12.76 11.10 -2.11
CA THR A 264 13.86 10.69 -2.99
C THR A 264 14.70 9.57 -2.38
N PRO A 265 15.42 8.78 -3.20
CA PRO A 265 16.35 7.78 -2.70
C PRO A 265 17.42 8.35 -1.76
N ALA A 266 17.93 9.56 -2.04
CA ALA A 266 18.93 10.20 -1.19
C ALA A 266 18.39 10.57 0.20
N GLN A 267 17.12 10.97 0.29
CA GLN A 267 16.45 11.17 1.58
C GLN A 267 16.22 9.83 2.30
N PHE A 268 15.87 8.77 1.57
CA PHE A 268 15.74 7.42 2.13
C PHE A 268 17.04 6.86 2.70
N THR A 269 18.16 6.97 1.99
CA THR A 269 19.47 6.56 2.49
C THR A 269 19.84 7.34 3.76
N ARG A 270 19.56 8.66 3.81
CA ARG A 270 19.76 9.48 5.02
C ARG A 270 18.83 9.07 6.15
N TRP A 271 17.57 8.76 5.85
CA TRP A 271 16.60 8.27 6.83
C TRP A 271 17.09 6.96 7.44
N LEU A 272 17.66 6.05 6.66
CA LEU A 272 18.23 4.80 7.19
C LEU A 272 19.48 5.01 8.08
N GLY A 273 20.11 6.18 8.08
CA GLY A 273 21.27 6.49 8.92
C GLY A 273 22.51 5.67 8.57
N ASP A 274 23.34 5.36 9.57
CA ASP A 274 24.59 4.61 9.40
C ASP A 274 24.37 3.08 9.47
N THR A 275 23.41 2.58 8.69
CA THR A 275 23.11 1.14 8.60
C THR A 275 23.85 0.48 7.44
N PRO A 276 24.13 -0.84 7.49
CA PRO A 276 24.73 -1.54 6.36
C PRO A 276 23.89 -1.46 5.08
N ALA A 277 22.55 -1.39 5.20
CA ALA A 277 21.65 -1.16 4.09
C ALA A 277 21.83 0.24 3.46
N ALA A 278 22.01 1.28 4.27
CA ALA A 278 22.30 2.62 3.77
C ALA A 278 23.63 2.67 3.00
N LEU A 279 24.69 2.05 3.54
CA LEU A 279 25.99 1.95 2.87
C LEU A 279 25.89 1.23 1.50
N ALA A 280 25.11 0.15 1.41
CA ALA A 280 24.86 -0.53 0.15
C ALA A 280 24.11 0.35 -0.87
N LEU A 281 23.11 1.14 -0.41
CA LEU A 281 22.39 2.08 -1.28
C LEU A 281 23.28 3.24 -1.76
N GLN A 282 24.28 3.64 -0.98
CA GLN A 282 25.23 4.68 -1.38
C GLN A 282 26.05 4.29 -2.61
N LEU A 283 26.32 2.99 -2.82
CA LEU A 283 26.97 2.49 -4.04
C LEU A 283 26.16 2.80 -5.30
N LEU A 284 24.83 2.93 -5.16
CA LEU A 284 23.90 3.23 -6.25
C LEU A 284 23.50 4.73 -6.30
N ALA A 285 24.05 5.58 -5.43
CA ALA A 285 23.67 7.00 -5.36
C ALA A 285 23.95 7.77 -6.66
N GLY A 286 24.98 7.38 -7.41
CA GLY A 286 25.27 7.93 -8.74
C GLY A 286 24.23 7.61 -9.80
N GLU A 287 23.34 6.63 -9.54
CA GLU A 287 22.30 6.12 -10.43
C GLU A 287 20.88 6.49 -9.95
N GLU A 288 20.71 7.69 -9.41
CA GLU A 288 19.50 8.14 -8.69
C GLU A 288 18.17 7.79 -9.39
N ARG A 289 18.08 7.99 -10.71
CA ARG A 289 16.88 7.62 -11.49
C ARG A 289 16.61 6.11 -11.45
N GLN A 290 17.63 5.29 -11.69
CA GLN A 290 17.48 3.82 -11.67
C GLN A 290 17.22 3.32 -10.25
N LEU A 291 17.92 3.90 -9.26
CA LEU A 291 17.67 3.61 -7.85
C LEU A 291 16.22 3.93 -7.45
N CYS A 292 15.68 5.08 -7.90
CA CYS A 292 14.28 5.44 -7.69
C CYS A 292 13.33 4.41 -8.32
N LEU A 293 13.60 3.96 -9.54
CA LEU A 293 12.78 2.95 -10.22
C LEU A 293 12.85 1.58 -9.50
N MET A 294 14.03 1.15 -9.05
CA MET A 294 14.20 -0.09 -8.27
C MET A 294 13.47 -0.02 -6.92
N LEU A 295 13.58 1.10 -6.20
CA LEU A 295 12.92 1.29 -4.90
C LEU A 295 11.40 1.47 -5.01
N ARG A 296 10.90 1.88 -6.18
CA ARG A 296 9.46 1.95 -6.49
C ARG A 296 8.89 0.64 -7.03
N HIS A 297 9.70 -0.40 -7.16
CA HIS A 297 9.26 -1.69 -7.68
C HIS A 297 7.96 -2.15 -7.01
N CYS A 298 7.00 -2.54 -7.84
CA CYS A 298 5.70 -3.02 -7.43
C CYS A 298 5.43 -4.37 -8.06
N HIS A 299 4.76 -5.23 -7.31
CA HIS A 299 4.12 -6.40 -7.88
C HIS A 299 2.85 -5.93 -8.58
N ASP A 300 2.58 -6.42 -9.79
CA ASP A 300 1.33 -6.13 -10.51
C ASP A 300 0.08 -6.63 -9.74
N ASP A 301 0.29 -7.45 -8.71
CA ASP A 301 -0.74 -7.86 -7.77
C ASP A 301 -1.06 -6.74 -6.75
N ARG A 302 -2.13 -5.99 -7.04
CA ARG A 302 -2.65 -4.94 -6.14
C ARG A 302 -3.04 -5.45 -4.75
N ARG A 303 -3.25 -6.76 -4.56
CA ARG A 303 -3.64 -7.35 -3.28
C ARG A 303 -2.45 -7.57 -2.35
N MET A 304 -1.26 -7.81 -2.91
CA MET A 304 -0.03 -8.12 -2.16
C MET A 304 1.03 -7.03 -2.33
N ARG A 305 0.69 -5.82 -1.87
CA ARG A 305 1.64 -4.70 -1.89
C ARG A 305 2.86 -4.98 -0.97
N PRO A 306 4.10 -4.80 -1.44
CA PRO A 306 5.31 -5.09 -0.67
C PRO A 306 5.36 -4.41 0.71
N GLU A 307 5.03 -3.12 0.76
CA GLU A 307 5.00 -2.31 1.98
C GLU A 307 3.94 -2.81 2.97
N THR A 308 2.78 -3.26 2.49
CA THR A 308 1.72 -3.83 3.33
C THR A 308 2.12 -5.20 3.85
N CYS A 309 2.84 -6.00 3.05
CA CYS A 309 3.40 -7.28 3.49
C CYS A 309 4.38 -7.08 4.67
N LEU A 310 5.33 -6.15 4.51
CA LEU A 310 6.26 -5.79 5.57
C LEU A 310 5.52 -5.31 6.82
N LEU A 311 4.59 -4.36 6.66
CA LEU A 311 3.81 -3.81 7.76
C LEU A 311 3.06 -4.91 8.54
N ALA A 312 2.26 -5.72 7.84
CA ALA A 312 1.38 -6.69 8.46
C ALA A 312 2.15 -7.76 9.24
N VAL A 313 3.19 -8.34 8.63
CA VAL A 313 3.98 -9.40 9.25
C VAL A 313 4.81 -8.84 10.40
N ALA A 314 5.49 -7.71 10.20
CA ALA A 314 6.33 -7.13 11.25
C ALA A 314 5.51 -6.63 12.44
N ALA A 315 4.39 -5.94 12.20
CA ALA A 315 3.53 -5.44 13.27
C ALA A 315 2.93 -6.58 14.10
N ALA A 316 2.49 -7.68 13.45
CA ALA A 316 1.99 -8.86 14.13
C ALA A 316 3.03 -9.43 15.12
N HIS A 317 4.26 -9.65 14.65
CA HIS A 317 5.32 -10.25 15.47
C HIS A 317 5.93 -9.31 16.50
N LEU A 318 5.88 -8.00 16.28
CA LEU A 318 6.33 -6.98 17.24
C LEU A 318 5.23 -6.56 18.23
N GLY A 319 4.01 -7.09 18.08
CA GLY A 319 2.87 -6.72 18.93
C GLY A 319 2.43 -5.27 18.77
N LEU A 320 2.58 -4.70 17.57
CA LEU A 320 2.17 -3.32 17.28
C LEU A 320 0.69 -3.27 16.88
N ASP A 321 -0.01 -2.25 17.35
CA ASP A 321 -1.37 -1.97 16.91
C ASP A 321 -1.36 -1.26 15.55
N ILE A 322 -2.29 -1.67 14.68
CA ILE A 322 -2.42 -1.09 13.35
C ILE A 322 -3.31 0.15 13.43
N PRO A 323 -2.82 1.34 13.04
CA PRO A 323 -3.64 2.56 13.00
C PRO A 323 -4.86 2.39 12.10
N ALA A 324 -5.99 2.98 12.50
CA ALA A 324 -7.28 2.82 11.81
C ALA A 324 -7.24 3.01 10.29
N PRO A 325 -6.52 4.01 9.72
CA PRO A 325 -6.43 4.18 8.26
C PRO A 325 -5.81 3.00 7.51
N LEU A 326 -5.00 2.16 8.18
CA LEU A 326 -4.27 1.05 7.58
C LEU A 326 -4.89 -0.33 7.85
N GLN A 327 -5.86 -0.40 8.79
CA GLN A 327 -6.43 -1.66 9.26
C GLN A 327 -7.03 -2.49 8.13
N ASP A 328 -7.79 -1.87 7.21
CA ASP A 328 -8.39 -2.60 6.10
C ASP A 328 -7.34 -3.22 5.17
N GLN A 329 -6.23 -2.52 4.89
CA GLN A 329 -5.17 -3.00 4.01
C GLN A 329 -4.47 -4.22 4.63
N VAL A 330 -4.17 -4.14 5.93
CA VAL A 330 -3.57 -5.25 6.68
C VAL A 330 -4.54 -6.42 6.80
N ARG A 331 -5.81 -6.16 7.10
CA ARG A 331 -6.86 -7.18 7.17
C ARG A 331 -7.01 -7.95 5.86
N TYR A 332 -7.13 -7.25 4.72
CA TYR A 332 -7.25 -7.91 3.42
C TYR A 332 -6.04 -8.78 3.10
N LEU A 333 -4.83 -8.28 3.36
CA LEU A 333 -3.60 -9.05 3.13
C LEU A 333 -3.55 -10.33 3.98
N LEU A 334 -3.83 -10.23 5.28
CA LEU A 334 -3.82 -11.40 6.16
C LEU A 334 -4.97 -12.38 5.81
N ALA A 335 -6.13 -11.87 5.40
CA ALA A 335 -7.24 -12.69 4.95
C ALA A 335 -6.92 -13.44 3.64
N ASP A 336 -6.13 -12.86 2.73
CA ASP A 336 -5.68 -13.53 1.50
C ASP A 336 -4.68 -14.66 1.80
N LEU A 337 -3.95 -14.59 2.92
CA LEU A 337 -3.06 -15.66 3.38
C LEU A 337 -3.81 -16.79 4.10
N LEU A 338 -4.99 -16.51 4.68
CA LEU A 338 -5.77 -17.45 5.49
C LEU A 338 -6.09 -18.80 4.81
N PRO A 339 -6.41 -18.88 3.50
CA PRO A 339 -6.68 -20.14 2.82
C PRO A 339 -5.45 -21.05 2.63
N HIS A 340 -4.29 -20.57 3.10
CA HIS A 340 -2.99 -21.17 2.93
C HIS A 340 -2.29 -21.28 4.31
N PRO A 341 -1.48 -22.32 4.57
CA PRO A 341 -0.77 -22.47 5.84
C PRO A 341 0.43 -21.51 5.93
N MET A 342 0.17 -20.20 5.92
CA MET A 342 1.18 -19.14 5.83
C MET A 342 1.10 -18.13 6.98
N LEU A 343 -0.02 -18.11 7.71
CA LEU A 343 -0.15 -17.26 8.89
C LEU A 343 0.65 -17.87 10.04
N THR A 344 1.40 -17.05 10.76
CA THR A 344 1.85 -17.42 12.10
C THR A 344 0.77 -17.15 13.13
N GLN A 345 0.93 -17.67 14.35
CA GLN A 345 -0.02 -17.36 15.43
C GLN A 345 -0.19 -15.85 15.65
N PRO A 346 0.87 -15.02 15.76
CA PRO A 346 0.70 -13.57 15.89
C PRO A 346 -0.06 -12.92 14.71
N MET A 347 0.14 -13.42 13.49
CA MET A 347 -0.57 -12.92 12.31
C MET A 347 -2.05 -13.29 12.32
N ALA A 348 -2.38 -14.52 12.73
CA ALA A 348 -3.76 -14.96 12.91
C ALA A 348 -4.47 -14.15 14.01
N ASP A 349 -3.80 -13.92 15.14
CA ASP A 349 -4.34 -13.13 16.24
C ASP A 349 -4.60 -11.68 15.80
N LEU A 350 -3.67 -11.08 15.03
CA LEU A 350 -3.89 -9.77 14.45
C LEU A 350 -5.09 -9.76 13.48
N LEU A 351 -5.19 -10.75 12.60
CA LEU A 351 -6.34 -10.87 11.68
C LEU A 351 -7.66 -10.95 12.45
N LEU A 352 -7.75 -11.79 13.49
CA LEU A 352 -8.98 -11.98 14.26
C LEU A 352 -9.32 -10.77 15.15
N ARG A 353 -8.31 -9.99 15.60
CA ARG A 353 -8.55 -8.69 16.24
C ARG A 353 -9.14 -7.67 15.28
N LEU A 354 -8.66 -7.63 14.03
CA LEU A 354 -9.14 -6.72 12.99
C LEU A 354 -10.50 -7.15 12.42
N ASP A 355 -10.74 -8.44 12.34
CA ASP A 355 -11.98 -9.04 11.82
C ASP A 355 -12.30 -10.35 12.54
N PRO A 356 -13.13 -10.30 13.59
CA PRO A 356 -13.59 -11.50 14.30
C PRO A 356 -14.35 -12.51 13.43
N GLN A 357 -14.75 -12.12 12.21
CA GLN A 357 -15.47 -12.96 11.27
C GLN A 357 -14.59 -13.50 10.13
N ALA A 358 -13.28 -13.21 10.13
CA ALA A 358 -12.35 -13.56 9.05
C ALA A 358 -12.38 -15.05 8.66
N LEU A 359 -12.58 -15.95 9.63
CA LEU A 359 -12.65 -17.40 9.39
C LEU A 359 -13.79 -17.80 8.45
N ARG A 360 -14.82 -16.98 8.26
CA ARG A 360 -15.89 -17.22 7.27
C ARG A 360 -15.38 -17.31 5.84
N ALA A 361 -14.21 -16.73 5.54
CA ALA A 361 -13.58 -16.83 4.23
C ALA A 361 -13.03 -18.24 3.92
N LEU A 362 -12.82 -19.09 4.94
CA LEU A 362 -12.35 -20.46 4.75
C LEU A 362 -13.45 -21.37 4.21
N ALA A 363 -14.58 -21.43 4.91
CA ALA A 363 -15.73 -22.25 4.59
C ALA A 363 -16.94 -21.82 5.45
N PRO A 364 -18.18 -22.18 5.06
CA PRO A 364 -19.32 -22.18 5.97
C PRO A 364 -19.06 -23.10 7.17
N ASP A 365 -19.58 -22.72 8.34
CA ASP A 365 -19.49 -23.56 9.54
C ASP A 365 -20.60 -24.60 9.54
N VAL A 366 -20.27 -25.79 9.04
CA VAL A 366 -21.23 -26.89 8.89
C VAL A 366 -21.38 -27.73 10.16
N ALA A 367 -20.48 -27.57 11.14
CA ALA A 367 -20.42 -28.48 12.29
C ALA A 367 -21.66 -28.39 13.20
N PRO A 368 -22.15 -27.21 13.62
CA PRO A 368 -23.32 -27.11 14.50
C PRO A 368 -24.60 -27.69 13.89
N GLU A 369 -24.86 -27.40 12.61
CA GLU A 369 -26.05 -27.90 11.90
C GLU A 369 -25.95 -29.41 11.63
N THR A 370 -24.74 -29.92 11.37
CA THR A 370 -24.53 -31.36 11.19
C THR A 370 -24.74 -32.13 12.49
N ASP A 371 -24.22 -31.62 13.62
CA ASP A 371 -24.46 -32.21 14.94
C ASP A 371 -25.96 -32.29 15.23
N LYS A 372 -26.70 -31.19 14.99
CA LYS A 372 -28.15 -31.13 15.17
C LYS A 372 -28.89 -32.12 14.26
N ARG A 373 -28.56 -32.16 12.97
CA ARG A 373 -29.22 -33.01 11.97
C ARG A 373 -29.00 -34.50 12.24
N LEU A 374 -27.83 -34.87 12.76
CA LEU A 374 -27.46 -36.26 13.04
C LEU A 374 -27.75 -36.68 14.49
N GLY A 375 -28.27 -35.77 15.34
CA GLY A 375 -28.52 -36.06 16.75
C GLY A 375 -27.24 -36.31 17.56
N LEU A 376 -26.11 -35.71 17.16
CA LEU A 376 -24.83 -35.84 17.85
C LEU A 376 -24.70 -34.80 18.97
N ALA A 377 -23.85 -35.08 19.96
CA ALA A 377 -23.46 -34.08 20.94
C ALA A 377 -22.74 -32.90 20.27
N ALA A 378 -22.96 -31.68 20.77
CA ALA A 378 -22.34 -30.48 20.22
C ALA A 378 -20.79 -30.59 20.19
N GLY A 379 -20.19 -30.19 19.07
CA GLY A 379 -18.74 -30.27 18.84
C GLY A 379 -18.25 -31.64 18.37
N THR A 380 -19.15 -32.60 18.09
CA THR A 380 -18.75 -33.93 17.57
C THR A 380 -18.26 -33.82 16.14
N THR A 381 -19.01 -33.15 15.26
CA THR A 381 -18.63 -32.94 13.87
C THR A 381 -17.32 -32.16 13.76
N ALA A 382 -17.10 -31.16 14.62
CA ALA A 382 -15.84 -30.41 14.64
C ALA A 382 -14.63 -31.32 14.93
N ARG A 383 -14.74 -32.19 15.93
CA ARG A 383 -13.69 -33.18 16.27
C ARG A 383 -13.43 -34.16 15.12
N VAL A 384 -14.48 -34.65 14.46
CA VAL A 384 -14.34 -35.53 13.29
C VAL A 384 -13.64 -34.82 12.14
N LEU A 385 -13.98 -33.56 11.85
CA LEU A 385 -13.32 -32.79 10.79
C LEU A 385 -11.83 -32.59 11.08
N VAL A 386 -11.47 -32.30 12.34
CA VAL A 386 -10.06 -32.18 12.77
C VAL A 386 -9.32 -33.51 12.59
N ASP A 387 -9.93 -34.63 13.02
CA ASP A 387 -9.34 -35.96 12.87
C ASP A 387 -9.16 -36.36 11.38
N LEU A 388 -10.19 -36.12 10.57
CA LEU A 388 -10.12 -36.32 9.11
C LEU A 388 -9.02 -35.46 8.47
N ALA A 389 -8.88 -34.20 8.87
CA ALA A 389 -7.84 -33.32 8.35
C ALA A 389 -6.41 -33.79 8.71
N ALA A 390 -6.24 -34.44 9.87
CA ALA A 390 -4.97 -35.05 10.29
C ALA A 390 -4.71 -36.42 9.64
N HIS A 391 -5.75 -37.11 9.18
CA HIS A 391 -5.64 -38.44 8.59
C HIS A 391 -4.93 -38.43 7.23
N ARG A 392 -3.94 -39.32 7.04
CA ARG A 392 -3.07 -39.35 5.84
C ARG A 392 -3.86 -39.42 4.53
N ALA A 393 -4.97 -40.16 4.50
CA ALA A 393 -5.83 -40.30 3.31
C ALA A 393 -6.49 -38.99 2.84
N PHE A 394 -6.62 -37.99 3.71
CA PHE A 394 -7.25 -36.71 3.42
C PHE A 394 -6.28 -35.53 3.54
N SER A 395 -4.98 -35.79 3.76
CA SER A 395 -3.95 -34.76 3.94
C SER A 395 -3.85 -33.76 2.76
N GLY A 396 -4.19 -34.21 1.54
CA GLY A 396 -4.29 -33.36 0.33
C GLY A 396 -5.63 -32.68 0.11
N ASN A 397 -6.67 -32.99 0.90
CA ASN A 397 -8.01 -32.45 0.70
C ASN A 397 -8.15 -31.06 1.33
N ARG A 398 -8.05 -30.02 0.49
CA ARG A 398 -8.17 -28.61 0.91
C ARG A 398 -9.50 -28.30 1.61
N GLN A 399 -10.61 -28.84 1.11
CA GLN A 399 -11.94 -28.53 1.63
C GLN A 399 -12.14 -29.08 3.05
N VAL A 400 -11.69 -30.32 3.29
CA VAL A 400 -11.74 -30.94 4.63
C VAL A 400 -10.92 -30.14 5.64
N ARG A 401 -9.70 -29.72 5.26
CA ARG A 401 -8.85 -28.89 6.14
C ARG A 401 -9.49 -27.53 6.45
N GLN A 402 -10.03 -26.85 5.44
CA GLN A 402 -10.70 -25.56 5.65
C GLN A 402 -11.94 -25.68 6.54
N ALA A 403 -12.73 -26.74 6.35
CA ALA A 403 -13.87 -27.03 7.22
C ALA A 403 -13.42 -27.33 8.66
N ALA A 404 -12.33 -28.08 8.84
CA ALA A 404 -11.76 -28.37 10.16
C ALA A 404 -11.29 -27.08 10.86
N TRP A 405 -10.52 -26.23 10.19
CA TRP A 405 -10.08 -24.94 10.73
C TRP A 405 -11.28 -24.07 11.11
N ARG A 406 -12.28 -23.95 10.21
CA ARG A 406 -13.50 -23.20 10.50
C ARG A 406 -14.25 -23.73 11.72
N ALA A 407 -14.42 -25.04 11.82
CA ALA A 407 -15.15 -25.69 12.91
C ALA A 407 -14.41 -25.61 14.25
N SER A 408 -13.07 -25.55 14.21
CA SER A 408 -12.22 -25.36 15.40
C SER A 408 -12.21 -23.91 15.92
N GLY A 409 -12.75 -22.96 15.16
CA GLY A 409 -12.67 -21.53 15.49
C GLY A 409 -11.24 -20.96 15.46
N SER A 410 -10.29 -21.69 14.85
CA SER A 410 -8.87 -21.32 14.82
C SER A 410 -8.39 -21.17 13.38
N ALA A 411 -7.57 -20.14 13.12
CA ALA A 411 -6.91 -20.00 11.83
C ALA A 411 -5.83 -21.08 11.66
N PRO A 412 -5.55 -21.54 10.42
CA PRO A 412 -4.37 -22.36 10.15
C PRO A 412 -3.09 -21.57 10.43
N THR A 413 -2.35 -21.97 11.45
CA THR A 413 -1.08 -21.33 11.81
C THR A 413 0.11 -22.26 11.61
N VAL A 414 1.26 -21.66 11.31
CA VAL A 414 2.57 -22.30 11.23
C VAL A 414 3.55 -21.54 12.11
N ASP A 415 4.57 -22.20 12.64
CA ASP A 415 5.57 -21.53 13.49
C ASP A 415 6.40 -20.52 12.69
N VAL A 416 6.77 -20.91 11.46
CA VAL A 416 7.52 -20.08 10.52
C VAL A 416 6.91 -20.21 9.13
N PRO A 417 6.55 -19.10 8.45
CA PRO A 417 6.03 -19.18 7.09
C PRO A 417 7.08 -19.73 6.13
N ASP A 418 6.80 -20.88 5.50
CA ASP A 418 7.67 -21.44 4.47
C ASP A 418 7.17 -21.07 3.07
N PHE A 419 7.80 -20.04 2.51
CA PHE A 419 7.56 -19.61 1.13
C PHE A 419 8.41 -20.35 0.09
N SER A 420 9.16 -21.40 0.47
CA SER A 420 10.06 -22.11 -0.46
C SER A 420 9.30 -22.89 -1.55
N GLY A 421 8.12 -23.41 -1.24
CA GLY A 421 7.24 -24.11 -2.19
C GLY A 421 6.22 -23.23 -2.91
N TRP A 422 6.33 -21.90 -2.79
CA TRP A 422 5.36 -20.94 -3.30
C TRP A 422 5.78 -20.27 -4.61
N SER A 423 4.76 -19.83 -5.35
CA SER A 423 4.91 -19.04 -6.58
C SER A 423 4.07 -17.77 -6.49
N GLY A 424 4.69 -16.60 -6.58
CA GLY A 424 4.07 -15.28 -6.37
C GLY A 424 5.04 -14.19 -6.83
N PRO A 425 4.64 -13.09 -7.52
CA PRO A 425 5.57 -11.97 -7.67
C PRO A 425 5.98 -11.43 -6.28
N ALA A 426 5.10 -11.58 -5.29
CA ALA A 426 5.32 -11.19 -3.90
C ALA A 426 6.23 -12.14 -3.08
N VAL A 427 6.54 -13.36 -3.56
CA VAL A 427 7.29 -14.37 -2.77
C VAL A 427 8.69 -13.90 -2.36
N PRO A 428 9.51 -13.31 -3.25
CA PRO A 428 10.82 -12.78 -2.87
C PRO A 428 10.73 -11.73 -1.75
N THR A 429 9.74 -10.83 -1.83
CA THR A 429 9.48 -9.85 -0.79
C THR A 429 9.10 -10.53 0.52
N MET A 430 8.19 -11.49 0.52
CA MET A 430 7.78 -12.21 1.75
C MET A 430 8.95 -12.95 2.40
N ARG A 431 9.85 -13.54 1.60
CA ARG A 431 11.08 -14.17 2.10
C ARG A 431 12.07 -13.15 2.63
N ALA A 432 12.23 -12.00 1.97
CA ALA A 432 13.06 -10.91 2.47
C ALA A 432 12.53 -10.37 3.81
N VAL A 433 11.22 -10.18 3.94
CA VAL A 433 10.56 -9.74 5.18
C VAL A 433 10.76 -10.76 6.30
N SER A 434 10.53 -12.05 6.02
CA SER A 434 10.72 -13.13 7.01
C SER A 434 12.18 -13.21 7.46
N ALA A 435 13.13 -13.17 6.52
CA ALA A 435 14.55 -13.15 6.84
C ALA A 435 14.96 -11.89 7.63
N ASN A 436 14.36 -10.73 7.34
CA ASN A 436 14.60 -9.52 8.12
C ASN A 436 14.17 -9.69 9.59
N LEU A 437 12.99 -10.31 9.82
CA LEU A 437 12.50 -10.60 11.17
C LEU A 437 13.34 -11.66 11.88
N VAL A 438 13.82 -12.68 11.17
CA VAL A 438 14.76 -13.68 11.73
C VAL A 438 16.09 -13.02 12.07
N HIS A 439 16.61 -12.16 11.19
CA HIS A 439 17.84 -11.41 11.43
C HIS A 439 17.74 -10.49 12.65
N ALA A 440 16.58 -9.85 12.85
CA ALA A 440 16.29 -9.02 14.01
C ALA A 440 15.96 -9.82 15.29
N GLY A 441 15.91 -11.16 15.23
CA GLY A 441 15.57 -12.02 16.38
C GLY A 441 14.09 -12.00 16.78
N VAL A 442 13.22 -11.50 15.90
CA VAL A 442 11.76 -11.36 16.13
C VAL A 442 11.00 -12.61 15.68
N LEU A 443 11.51 -13.33 14.68
CA LEU A 443 10.94 -14.57 14.16
C LEU A 443 11.97 -15.70 14.29
N ALA A 444 11.51 -16.91 14.61
CA ALA A 444 12.38 -18.09 14.60
C ALA A 444 12.78 -18.48 13.16
N ALA A 445 13.94 -19.10 13.00
CA ALA A 445 14.32 -19.69 11.73
C ALA A 445 13.45 -20.94 11.44
N PRO A 446 13.22 -21.29 10.16
CA PRO A 446 12.51 -22.51 9.81
C PRO A 446 13.19 -23.76 10.41
N GLU A 447 12.40 -24.79 10.68
CA GLU A 447 12.89 -26.05 11.24
C GLU A 447 14.06 -26.63 10.43
N GLY A 448 15.08 -27.13 11.13
CA GLY A 448 16.27 -27.71 10.52
C GLY A 448 17.30 -26.70 9.99
N LYS A 449 17.12 -25.39 10.23
CA LYS A 449 18.10 -24.35 9.89
C LYS A 449 18.38 -23.42 11.07
N SER A 450 19.63 -23.02 11.23
CA SER A 450 19.96 -21.89 12.11
C SER A 450 19.50 -20.56 11.50
N ALA A 451 19.31 -19.53 12.35
CA ALA A 451 18.99 -18.18 11.90
C ALA A 451 20.03 -17.63 10.91
N ALA A 452 21.32 -17.85 11.19
CA ALA A 452 22.41 -17.43 10.30
C ALA A 452 22.34 -18.11 8.94
N GLU A 453 22.11 -19.42 8.88
CA GLU A 453 21.99 -20.16 7.61
C GLU A 453 20.78 -19.72 6.79
N TYR A 454 19.64 -19.50 7.44
CA TYR A 454 18.43 -19.03 6.76
C TYR A 454 18.62 -17.63 6.18
N VAL A 455 19.14 -16.70 6.98
CA VAL A 455 19.39 -15.31 6.58
C VAL A 455 20.45 -15.26 5.47
N ALA A 456 21.58 -15.94 5.62
CA ALA A 456 22.62 -16.01 4.59
C ALA A 456 22.11 -16.67 3.29
N GLY A 457 21.19 -17.64 3.41
CA GLY A 457 20.52 -18.24 2.25
C GLY A 457 19.66 -17.24 1.49
N VAL A 458 18.88 -16.40 2.18
CA VAL A 458 18.06 -15.35 1.55
C VAL A 458 18.92 -14.21 1.01
N GLN A 459 19.94 -13.78 1.75
CA GLN A 459 20.88 -12.75 1.31
C GLN A 459 21.60 -13.13 0.01
N ARG A 460 22.11 -14.37 -0.10
CA ARG A 460 22.72 -14.87 -1.34
C ARG A 460 21.76 -14.95 -2.52
N LEU A 461 20.46 -15.09 -2.27
CA LEU A 461 19.45 -15.07 -3.34
C LEU A 461 19.16 -13.65 -3.83
N LEU A 462 19.18 -12.67 -2.93
CA LEU A 462 18.88 -11.27 -3.21
C LEU A 462 20.09 -10.47 -3.70
N ALA A 463 21.29 -10.89 -3.30
CA ALA A 463 22.57 -10.36 -3.72
C ALA A 463 23.53 -11.53 -3.98
N PRO A 464 23.38 -12.24 -5.12
CA PRO A 464 24.22 -13.39 -5.44
C PRO A 464 25.67 -12.98 -5.73
N ASP A 465 26.60 -13.79 -5.23
CA ASP A 465 28.05 -13.63 -5.38
C ASP A 465 28.64 -14.55 -6.47
N TYR A 466 29.97 -14.55 -6.60
CA TYR A 466 30.73 -15.33 -7.58
C TYR A 466 30.62 -16.86 -7.43
N ASP A 467 30.20 -17.38 -6.28
CA ASP A 467 30.07 -18.84 -6.05
C ASP A 467 28.63 -19.34 -6.30
N SER A 468 27.74 -18.41 -6.63
CA SER A 468 26.36 -18.70 -6.99
C SER A 468 26.27 -19.57 -8.25
N ARG A 469 25.15 -20.30 -8.38
CA ARG A 469 24.78 -21.00 -9.61
C ARG A 469 24.58 -20.01 -10.76
N ALA A 470 24.18 -18.76 -10.50
CA ALA A 470 24.16 -17.71 -11.52
C ALA A 470 25.57 -17.50 -12.10
N ALA A 471 26.59 -17.37 -11.25
CA ALA A 471 27.97 -17.23 -11.71
C ALA A 471 28.46 -18.47 -12.48
N ARG A 472 28.13 -19.69 -12.02
CA ARG A 472 28.44 -20.94 -12.74
C ARG A 472 27.73 -21.06 -14.08
N TRP A 473 26.48 -20.62 -14.17
CA TRP A 473 25.74 -20.65 -15.42
C TRP A 473 26.32 -19.67 -16.44
N LEU A 474 26.86 -18.54 -15.97
CA LEU A 474 27.57 -17.56 -16.80
C LEU A 474 28.96 -18.06 -17.26
N THR A 475 29.57 -19.04 -16.58
CA THR A 475 30.84 -19.66 -17.00
C THR A 475 30.66 -20.89 -17.88
N ASP A 476 29.59 -21.67 -17.68
CA ASP A 476 29.41 -22.98 -18.32
C ASP A 476 28.66 -22.92 -19.66
N GLU A 477 27.85 -21.87 -19.92
CA GLU A 477 27.22 -21.64 -21.22
C GLU A 477 27.94 -20.52 -21.98
N PRO A 478 28.81 -20.83 -22.95
CA PRO A 478 29.36 -19.79 -23.81
C PRO A 478 28.22 -19.12 -24.58
N ALA A 479 28.30 -17.80 -24.76
CA ALA A 479 27.37 -16.97 -25.54
C ALA A 479 27.34 -17.30 -27.05
N VAL A 480 27.63 -18.54 -27.43
CA VAL A 480 27.76 -19.02 -28.80
C VAL A 480 26.40 -19.53 -29.27
N GLY A 481 25.75 -18.70 -30.09
CA GLY A 481 24.96 -19.18 -31.23
C GLY A 481 23.60 -19.82 -30.95
N ARG A 482 22.58 -19.00 -30.67
CA ARG A 482 21.28 -19.20 -31.34
C ARG A 482 21.23 -18.34 -32.61
N GLU A 483 22.05 -18.71 -33.59
CA GLU A 483 21.69 -18.49 -34.99
C GLU A 483 20.43 -19.32 -35.24
N GLY A 484 19.28 -18.66 -35.36
CA GLY A 484 18.01 -19.36 -35.56
C GLY A 484 16.75 -18.51 -35.44
N LEU A 485 16.84 -17.24 -35.06
CA LEU A 485 15.70 -16.32 -35.06
C LEU A 485 15.93 -15.03 -35.88
N ALA A 486 16.99 -15.00 -36.69
CA ALA A 486 17.05 -14.08 -37.82
C ALA A 486 16.23 -14.67 -38.96
N GLY A 487 15.02 -14.15 -39.15
CA GLY A 487 14.23 -14.35 -40.37
C GLY A 487 12.89 -15.04 -40.17
N ARG A 488 11.89 -14.28 -39.70
CA ARG A 488 10.62 -14.15 -40.44
C ARG A 488 10.05 -12.74 -40.23
N PRO A 489 9.78 -11.99 -41.31
CA PRO A 489 9.07 -10.73 -41.20
C PRO A 489 7.58 -11.02 -41.01
N TYR A 490 6.97 -10.48 -39.96
CA TYR A 490 5.58 -10.00 -39.92
C TYR A 490 5.44 -8.96 -38.81
#